data_AF-A0A2E2PX57-F1
#
_entry.id   AF-A0A2E2PX57-F1
#
_cell.length_a   1.000
_cell.length_b   1.000
_cell.length_c   1.000
_cell.angle_alpha   90.00
_cell.angle_beta   90.00
_cell.angle_gamma   90.00
#
_symmetry.space_group_name_H-M   'P 1'
#
loop_
_entity.id
_entity.type
_entity.pdbx_description
1 polymer ?
#
loop_
_entity_poly.entity_id
_entity_poly.type
_entity_poly.pdbx_seq_one_letter_code
_entity_poly.pdbx_strand_id
1 'polypeptide(L)'
;MAEDYCEHCDLPLSTCVHGNPPAPEPVKAPPKASPVTRKRVASPRAAKESTATVRTAPRRRTDKAEFKPVIVQVLQEHGGEREADLVLAELEERLADVLKPGDHETGPTGEVRWRTAARWARKELADDGLLLAPQPGVWALTDEGMTSL
;
A
#
# COMPACT_ATOMS: atom_id res chain seq x y z
N MET A 1 28.17 38.91 -6.98
CA MET A 1 26.88 38.20 -7.15
C MET A 1 26.04 39.07 -8.06
N ALA A 2 25.68 38.59 -9.25
CA ALA A 2 24.82 39.34 -10.17
C ALA A 2 23.37 39.14 -9.72
N GLU A 3 22.72 40.24 -9.32
CA GLU A 3 21.31 40.25 -8.94
C GLU A 3 20.50 40.40 -10.23
N ASP A 4 19.94 39.31 -10.72
CA ASP A 4 19.18 39.32 -11.98
C ASP A 4 17.72 39.69 -11.68
N TYR A 5 17.32 40.91 -12.07
CA TYR A 5 16.00 41.49 -11.86
C TYR A 5 15.11 41.24 -13.10
N CYS A 6 13.83 40.95 -12.88
CA CYS A 6 12.92 40.64 -13.97
C CYS A 6 12.48 41.91 -14.71
N GLU A 7 12.81 42.03 -16.00
CA GLU A 7 12.53 43.20 -16.85
C GLU A 7 11.04 43.55 -17.02
N HIS A 8 10.12 42.67 -16.62
CA HIS A 8 8.68 42.90 -16.75
C HIS A 8 8.01 43.40 -15.47
N CYS A 9 8.57 43.10 -14.30
CA CYS A 9 7.98 43.41 -13.00
C CYS A 9 8.93 44.20 -12.07
N ASP A 10 10.17 44.49 -12.51
CA ASP A 10 11.22 45.21 -11.75
C ASP A 10 11.47 44.66 -10.33
N LEU A 11 11.10 43.40 -10.10
CA LEU A 11 11.29 42.66 -8.87
C LEU A 11 12.45 41.64 -9.06
N PRO A 12 13.18 41.30 -7.99
CA PRO A 12 14.19 40.27 -8.05
C PRO A 12 13.56 38.93 -8.46
N LEU A 13 14.22 38.19 -9.37
CA LEU A 13 13.66 36.96 -9.97
C LEU A 13 13.20 35.92 -8.95
N SER A 14 13.82 35.85 -7.78
CA SER A 14 13.45 34.93 -6.68
C SER A 14 12.07 35.20 -6.05
N THR A 15 11.51 36.39 -6.26
CA THR A 15 10.26 36.83 -5.63
C THR A 15 9.18 37.21 -6.64
N CYS A 16 9.51 37.33 -7.93
CA CYS A 16 8.52 37.64 -8.96
C CYS A 16 7.78 36.37 -9.41
N VAL A 17 6.49 36.49 -9.72
CA VAL A 17 5.64 35.39 -10.21
C VAL A 17 6.09 34.84 -11.56
N HIS A 18 6.85 35.64 -12.32
CA HIS A 18 7.45 35.26 -13.61
C HIS A 18 8.80 34.55 -13.47
N GLY A 19 9.34 34.47 -12.25
CA GLY A 19 10.60 33.81 -11.98
C GLY A 19 10.45 32.29 -12.12
N ASN A 20 11.28 31.70 -12.98
CA ASN A 20 11.50 30.26 -13.02
C ASN A 20 12.60 29.94 -11.97
N PRO A 21 12.27 29.48 -10.75
CA PRO A 21 13.30 29.07 -9.82
C PRO A 21 14.06 27.88 -10.44
N PRO A 22 15.40 27.89 -10.47
CA PRO A 22 16.14 26.71 -10.89
C PRO A 22 15.79 25.56 -9.94
N ALA A 23 15.49 24.40 -10.52
CA ALA A 23 15.14 23.20 -9.78
C ALA A 23 16.19 22.96 -8.67
N PRO A 24 15.79 22.66 -7.43
CA PRO A 24 16.76 22.38 -6.38
C PRO A 24 17.62 21.20 -6.81
N GLU A 25 18.93 21.40 -6.80
CA GLU A 25 19.90 20.34 -7.10
C GLU A 25 19.59 19.10 -6.23
N PRO A 26 19.69 17.88 -6.78
CA PRO A 26 19.31 16.68 -6.06
C PRO A 26 20.23 16.51 -4.84
N VAL A 27 19.70 16.86 -3.66
CA VAL A 27 20.30 16.48 -2.38
C VAL A 27 20.44 14.96 -2.38
N LYS A 28 21.70 14.52 -2.42
CA LYS A 28 22.07 13.10 -2.39
C LYS A 28 21.36 12.45 -1.21
N ALA A 29 20.46 11.50 -1.52
CA ALA A 29 19.76 10.72 -0.53
C ALA A 29 20.78 10.14 0.48
N PRO A 30 20.47 10.14 1.79
CA PRO A 30 21.33 9.49 2.77
C PRO A 30 21.51 8.01 2.38
N PRO A 31 22.69 7.41 2.59
CA PRO A 31 22.93 6.03 2.22
C PRO A 31 21.91 5.16 2.93
N LYS A 32 21.12 4.43 2.13
CA LYS A 32 20.19 3.40 2.62
C LYS A 32 21.01 2.47 3.50
N ALA A 33 20.65 2.40 4.79
CA ALA A 33 21.26 1.46 5.72
C ALA A 33 21.27 0.08 5.08
N SER A 34 22.46 -0.47 4.88
CA SER A 34 22.65 -1.76 4.24
C SER A 34 21.80 -2.80 4.96
N PRO A 35 21.07 -3.67 4.25
CA PRO A 35 20.32 -4.73 4.90
C PRO A 35 21.29 -5.62 5.65
N VAL A 36 21.13 -5.71 6.98
CA VAL A 36 21.82 -6.71 7.79
C VAL A 36 21.41 -8.07 7.25
N THR A 37 22.27 -8.69 6.46
CA THR A 37 22.10 -10.05 5.97
C THR A 37 22.16 -10.98 7.17
N ARG A 38 21.00 -11.36 7.70
CA ARG A 38 20.92 -12.50 8.61
C ARG A 38 21.14 -13.74 7.75
N LYS A 39 22.30 -14.36 7.94
CA LYS A 39 22.72 -15.61 7.31
C LYS A 39 21.64 -16.66 7.55
N ARG A 40 20.85 -16.95 6.51
CA ARG A 40 19.84 -18.00 6.54
C ARG A 40 20.58 -19.34 6.45
N VAL A 41 20.74 -20.03 7.58
CA VAL A 41 21.16 -21.43 7.58
C VAL A 41 20.02 -22.20 6.92
N ALA A 42 20.31 -22.77 5.75
CA ALA A 42 19.40 -23.65 5.05
C ALA A 42 19.13 -24.90 5.90
N SER A 43 17.86 -25.27 6.03
CA SER A 43 17.45 -26.62 6.42
C SER A 43 16.20 -27.00 5.65
N PRO A 44 16.08 -28.29 5.26
CA PRO A 44 15.58 -28.64 3.94
C PRO A 44 14.06 -28.78 3.89
N ARG A 45 13.58 -28.65 2.65
CA ARG A 45 12.26 -29.01 2.15
C ARG A 45 11.74 -30.31 2.78
N ALA A 46 10.63 -30.21 3.51
CA ALA A 46 9.73 -31.32 3.74
C ALA A 46 8.30 -30.74 3.74
N ALA A 47 7.57 -31.06 2.68
CA ALA A 47 6.12 -31.03 2.72
C ALA A 47 5.66 -31.87 3.91
N LYS A 48 4.85 -31.29 4.79
CA LYS A 48 3.93 -31.99 5.67
C LYS A 48 2.96 -30.97 6.27
N GLU A 49 1.75 -31.03 5.75
CA GLU A 49 0.51 -30.76 6.47
C GLU A 49 0.67 -31.12 7.95
N SER A 50 0.56 -30.14 8.84
CA SER A 50 0.62 -30.36 10.28
C SER A 50 -0.19 -29.29 10.98
N THR A 51 -1.43 -29.68 11.24
CA THR A 51 -2.35 -29.14 12.23
C THR A 51 -1.64 -29.00 13.58
N ALA A 52 -1.21 -27.79 13.92
CA ALA A 52 -0.70 -27.47 15.25
C ALA A 52 -1.29 -26.12 15.68
N THR A 53 -2.40 -26.19 16.40
CA THR A 53 -3.05 -25.04 17.06
C THR A 53 -2.19 -24.59 18.25
N VAL A 54 -1.08 -23.91 17.95
CA VAL A 54 -0.39 -23.07 18.93
C VAL A 54 -1.36 -21.94 19.29
N ARG A 55 -2.00 -22.02 20.45
CA ARG A 55 -2.85 -20.95 21.00
C ARG A 55 -1.98 -19.74 21.32
N THR A 56 -1.66 -18.99 20.27
CA THR A 56 -1.06 -17.66 20.34
C THR A 56 -2.09 -16.73 20.97
N ALA A 57 -1.65 -15.87 21.89
CA ALA A 57 -2.49 -14.83 22.46
C ALA A 57 -3.31 -14.14 21.35
N PRO A 58 -4.58 -13.78 21.59
CA PRO A 58 -5.44 -13.22 20.56
C PRO A 58 -4.74 -11.99 19.96
N ARG A 59 -4.40 -12.09 18.68
CA ARG A 59 -3.72 -11.00 17.97
C ARG A 59 -4.60 -9.77 18.06
N ARG A 60 -4.05 -8.63 18.49
CA ARG A 60 -4.79 -7.36 18.65
C ARG A 60 -5.33 -6.79 17.32
N ARG A 61 -4.84 -7.34 16.20
CA ARG A 61 -5.15 -6.92 14.82
C ARG A 61 -5.44 -8.13 13.92
N THR A 62 -6.19 -7.90 12.87
CA THR A 62 -6.50 -8.85 11.80
C THR A 62 -5.25 -9.09 10.95
N ASP A 63 -5.06 -10.34 10.51
CA ASP A 63 -3.93 -10.65 9.65
C ASP A 63 -4.15 -10.03 8.26
N LYS A 64 -3.08 -9.54 7.63
CA LYS A 64 -3.17 -8.94 6.29
C LYS A 64 -3.62 -9.97 5.25
N ALA A 65 -3.32 -11.25 5.47
CA ALA A 65 -3.74 -12.34 4.61
C ALA A 65 -5.26 -12.48 4.52
N GLU A 66 -6.01 -12.09 5.57
CA GLU A 66 -7.48 -12.16 5.58
C GLU A 66 -8.13 -11.14 4.63
N PHE A 67 -7.43 -10.05 4.31
CA PHE A 67 -7.94 -9.02 3.40
C PHE A 67 -7.83 -9.46 1.93
N LYS A 68 -6.80 -10.24 1.57
CA LYS A 68 -6.56 -10.67 0.19
C LYS A 68 -7.76 -11.39 -0.44
N PRO A 69 -8.32 -12.47 0.14
CA PRO A 69 -9.43 -13.19 -0.47
C PRO A 69 -10.69 -12.32 -0.58
N VAL A 70 -10.95 -11.46 0.42
CA VAL A 70 -12.13 -10.58 0.40
C VAL A 70 -11.99 -9.49 -0.68
N ILE A 71 -10.80 -8.94 -0.90
CA ILE A 71 -10.54 -7.99 -2.00
C ILE A 71 -10.84 -8.65 -3.35
N VAL A 72 -10.32 -9.85 -3.57
CA VAL A 72 -10.53 -10.58 -4.83
C VAL A 72 -12.02 -10.90 -5.03
N GLN A 73 -12.69 -11.38 -4.00
CA GLN A 73 -14.12 -11.68 -4.05
C GLN A 73 -14.96 -10.45 -4.42
N VAL A 74 -14.73 -9.32 -3.72
CA VAL A 74 -15.42 -8.05 -4.01
C VAL A 74 -15.17 -7.60 -5.45
N LEU A 75 -13.95 -7.74 -5.97
CA LEU A 75 -13.68 -7.35 -7.34
C LEU A 75 -14.35 -8.30 -8.36
N GLN A 76 -14.34 -9.60 -8.13
CA GLN A 76 -15.02 -10.58 -9.00
C GLN A 76 -16.53 -10.34 -9.07
N GLU A 77 -17.17 -10.07 -7.93
CA GLU A 77 -18.62 -9.78 -7.87
C GLU A 77 -19.01 -8.52 -8.65
N HIS A 78 -18.07 -7.59 -8.83
CA HIS A 78 -18.27 -6.34 -9.59
C HIS A 78 -17.72 -6.42 -11.02
N GLY A 79 -17.46 -7.63 -11.52
CA GLY A 79 -17.04 -7.86 -12.91
C GLY A 79 -15.54 -7.72 -13.16
N GLY A 80 -14.74 -7.73 -12.09
CA GLY A 80 -13.29 -7.72 -12.13
C GLY A 80 -12.66 -6.36 -11.81
N GLU A 81 -13.41 -5.27 -11.83
CA GLU A 81 -12.90 -3.93 -11.53
C GLU A 81 -13.87 -3.08 -10.72
N ARG A 82 -13.33 -2.23 -9.82
CA ARG A 82 -14.14 -1.31 -9.02
C ARG A 82 -13.32 -0.16 -8.46
N GLU A 83 -14.00 0.94 -8.13
CA GLU A 83 -13.40 2.08 -7.44
C GLU A 83 -12.88 1.69 -6.04
N ALA A 84 -11.68 2.15 -5.71
CA ALA A 84 -10.96 1.83 -4.49
C ALA A 84 -11.75 2.18 -3.23
N ASP A 85 -12.42 3.33 -3.22
CA ASP A 85 -13.22 3.77 -2.08
C ASP A 85 -14.44 2.88 -1.87
N LEU A 86 -15.10 2.43 -2.95
CA LEU A 86 -16.20 1.48 -2.88
C LEU A 86 -15.73 0.09 -2.41
N VAL A 87 -14.58 -0.38 -2.89
CA VAL A 87 -13.99 -1.64 -2.43
C VAL A 87 -13.65 -1.56 -0.94
N LEU A 88 -13.08 -0.45 -0.49
CA LEU A 88 -12.77 -0.23 0.93
C LEU A 88 -14.03 -0.16 1.79
N ALA A 89 -15.09 0.52 1.34
CA ALA A 89 -16.36 0.55 2.07
C ALA A 89 -16.96 -0.85 2.22
N GLU A 90 -16.98 -1.65 1.15
CA GLU A 90 -17.52 -3.00 1.21
C GLU A 90 -16.63 -3.96 2.02
N LEU A 91 -15.31 -3.76 2.01
CA LEU A 91 -14.39 -4.46 2.90
C LEU A 91 -14.67 -4.15 4.38
N GLU A 92 -14.97 -2.89 4.71
CA GLU A 92 -15.31 -2.48 6.07
C GLU A 92 -16.58 -3.20 6.56
N GLU A 93 -17.59 -3.30 5.70
CA GLU A 93 -18.84 -4.01 6.00
C GLU A 93 -18.63 -5.52 6.12
N ARG A 94 -17.94 -6.16 5.17
CA ARG A 94 -17.73 -7.61 5.15
C ARG A 94 -16.78 -8.09 6.23
N LEU A 95 -15.78 -7.29 6.57
CA LEU A 95 -14.83 -7.60 7.62
C LEU A 95 -15.25 -7.01 8.96
N ALA A 96 -16.42 -6.39 9.11
CA ALA A 96 -16.84 -5.79 10.38
C ALA A 96 -16.75 -6.78 11.57
N ASP A 97 -17.10 -8.05 11.35
CA ASP A 97 -17.02 -9.12 12.35
C ASP A 97 -15.61 -9.72 12.51
N VAL A 98 -14.72 -9.49 11.54
CA VAL A 98 -13.36 -10.03 11.49
C VAL A 98 -12.33 -9.01 12.00
N LEU A 99 -12.59 -7.73 11.76
CA LEU A 99 -11.78 -6.61 12.20
C LEU A 99 -11.76 -6.56 13.72
N LYS A 100 -10.56 -6.36 14.27
CA LYS A 100 -10.37 -6.29 15.70
C LYS A 100 -10.34 -4.84 16.14
N PRO A 101 -10.55 -4.56 17.44
CA PRO A 101 -10.50 -3.19 17.95
C PRO A 101 -9.22 -2.44 17.57
N GLY A 102 -8.09 -3.13 17.45
CA GLY A 102 -6.82 -2.50 17.05
C GLY A 102 -6.70 -2.15 15.57
N ASP A 103 -7.61 -2.64 14.72
CA ASP A 103 -7.65 -2.31 13.29
C ASP A 103 -8.41 -1.01 13.02
N HIS A 104 -9.31 -0.64 13.94
CA HIS A 104 -10.10 0.60 13.91
C HIS A 104 -9.34 1.79 14.50
N GLU A 105 -8.16 1.55 15.07
CA GLU A 105 -7.31 2.63 15.56
C GLU A 105 -6.78 3.48 14.41
N THR A 106 -6.48 4.74 14.72
CA THR A 106 -5.84 5.65 13.78
C THR A 106 -4.31 5.51 13.88
N GLY A 107 -3.65 5.43 12.73
CA GLY A 107 -2.19 5.46 12.62
C GLY A 107 -1.62 6.87 12.87
N PRO A 108 -0.28 7.00 12.91
CA PRO A 108 0.39 8.29 13.09
C PRO A 108 0.11 9.29 11.95
N THR A 109 -0.35 8.82 10.80
CA THR A 109 -0.71 9.62 9.62
C THR A 109 -2.17 10.08 9.62
N GLY A 110 -2.97 9.75 10.64
CA GLY A 110 -4.40 10.07 10.67
C GLY A 110 -5.30 9.08 9.93
N GLU A 111 -4.73 8.04 9.32
CA GLU A 111 -5.50 7.01 8.62
C GLU A 111 -5.80 5.79 9.50
N VAL A 112 -6.99 5.20 9.34
CA VAL A 112 -7.39 3.98 10.04
C VAL A 112 -6.50 2.79 9.63
N ARG A 113 -6.01 2.03 10.62
CA ARG A 113 -5.01 0.98 10.37
C ARG A 113 -5.47 -0.11 9.41
N TRP A 114 -6.75 -0.48 9.44
CA TRP A 114 -7.29 -1.48 8.51
C TRP A 114 -7.25 -1.01 7.05
N ARG A 115 -7.46 0.28 6.78
CA ARG A 115 -7.34 0.85 5.42
C ARG A 115 -5.91 0.73 4.91
N THR A 116 -4.94 1.03 5.78
CA THR A 116 -3.53 0.82 5.45
C THR A 116 -3.25 -0.67 5.18
N ALA A 117 -3.78 -1.58 6.00
CA ALA A 117 -3.63 -3.03 5.81
C ALA A 117 -4.24 -3.53 4.49
N ALA A 118 -5.43 -3.05 4.11
CA ALA A 118 -6.06 -3.35 2.84
C ALA A 118 -5.22 -2.89 1.64
N ARG A 119 -4.60 -1.69 1.72
CA ARG A 119 -3.68 -1.22 0.67
C ARG A 119 -2.41 -2.07 0.56
N TRP A 120 -1.89 -2.57 1.69
CA TRP A 120 -0.79 -3.55 1.66
C TRP A 120 -1.23 -4.85 1.00
N ALA A 121 -2.41 -5.37 1.33
CA ALA A 121 -2.95 -6.57 0.70
C ALA A 121 -3.13 -6.39 -0.81
N ARG A 122 -3.67 -5.25 -1.27
CA ARG A 122 -3.73 -4.89 -2.69
C ARG A 122 -2.35 -4.91 -3.35
N LYS A 123 -1.35 -4.31 -2.70
CA LYS A 123 0.02 -4.30 -3.22
C LYS A 123 0.54 -5.72 -3.38
N GLU A 124 0.39 -6.56 -2.37
CA GLU A 124 0.81 -7.95 -2.42
C GLU A 124 0.07 -8.73 -3.52
N LEU A 125 -1.24 -8.52 -3.71
CA LEU A 125 -1.99 -9.14 -4.81
C LEU A 125 -1.48 -8.70 -6.20
N ALA A 126 -1.03 -7.45 -6.34
CA ALA A 126 -0.41 -6.97 -7.56
C ALA A 126 1.01 -7.56 -7.75
N ASP A 127 1.79 -7.70 -6.68
CA ASP A 127 3.08 -8.40 -6.69
C ASP A 127 2.88 -9.90 -7.03
N ASP A 128 1.77 -10.51 -6.59
CA ASP A 128 1.37 -11.90 -6.87
C ASP A 128 0.77 -12.07 -8.30
N GLY A 129 0.56 -10.99 -9.06
CA GLY A 129 0.03 -11.03 -10.43
C GLY A 129 -1.49 -11.14 -10.55
N LEU A 130 -2.23 -11.11 -9.44
CA LEU A 130 -3.69 -11.25 -9.38
C LEU A 130 -4.44 -9.93 -9.60
N LEU A 131 -3.79 -8.80 -9.28
CA LEU A 131 -4.31 -7.46 -9.56
C LEU A 131 -3.46 -6.75 -10.62
N LEU A 132 -4.13 -5.95 -11.45
CA LEU A 132 -3.48 -5.00 -12.33
C LEU A 132 -2.66 -3.98 -11.52
N ALA A 133 -1.57 -3.51 -12.13
CA ALA A 133 -0.66 -2.54 -11.53
C ALA A 133 -1.44 -1.33 -10.97
N PRO A 134 -1.03 -0.80 -9.81
CA PRO A 134 -1.87 0.10 -9.04
C PRO A 134 -2.16 1.41 -9.77
N GLN A 135 -3.32 1.49 -10.42
CA GLN A 135 -3.87 2.75 -10.89
C GLN A 135 -4.47 3.52 -9.71
N PRO A 136 -4.40 4.87 -9.72
CA PRO A 136 -5.12 5.68 -8.75
C PRO A 136 -6.63 5.49 -8.94
N GLY A 137 -7.37 5.39 -7.83
CA GLY A 137 -8.84 5.38 -7.85
C GLY A 137 -9.50 4.05 -8.22
N VAL A 138 -8.93 3.20 -9.08
CA VAL A 138 -9.57 1.95 -9.52
C VAL A 138 -8.69 0.73 -9.22
N TRP A 139 -9.30 -0.34 -8.70
CA TRP A 139 -8.68 -1.63 -8.49
C TRP A 139 -9.29 -2.61 -9.48
N ALA A 140 -8.46 -3.36 -10.18
CA ALA A 140 -8.90 -4.30 -11.21
C ALA A 140 -8.07 -5.58 -11.13
N LEU A 141 -8.73 -6.72 -11.31
CA LEU A 141 -8.13 -8.04 -11.37
C LEU A 141 -7.51 -8.28 -12.74
N THR A 142 -6.52 -9.18 -12.76
CA THR A 142 -6.05 -9.81 -14.00
C THR A 142 -6.93 -10.99 -14.36
N ASP A 143 -6.77 -11.57 -15.56
CA ASP A 143 -7.44 -12.83 -15.93
C ASP A 143 -7.15 -13.96 -14.91
N GLU A 144 -5.94 -13.97 -14.34
CA GLU A 144 -5.56 -14.90 -13.28
C GLU A 144 -6.33 -14.62 -11.99
N GLY A 145 -6.43 -13.36 -11.57
CA GLY A 145 -7.22 -12.94 -10.41
C GLY A 145 -8.73 -13.20 -10.57
N MET A 146 -9.25 -13.16 -11.80
CA MET A 146 -10.65 -13.52 -12.11
C MET A 146 -10.92 -15.01 -11.94
N THR A 147 -9.88 -15.85 -12.14
CA THR A 147 -9.99 -17.31 -12.02
C THR A 147 -9.54 -17.80 -10.64
N SER A 148 -8.85 -16.96 -9.86
CA SER A 148 -8.35 -17.32 -8.53
C SER A 148 -9.48 -17.23 -7.49
N LEU A 149 -10.10 -18.36 -7.14
CA LEU A 149 -10.83 -18.61 -5.89
C LEU A 149 -10.93 -20.12 -5.62
#